data_AF-A0A947KHN1-F1
#
_entry.id   AF-A0A947KHN1-F1
#
_cell.length_a   1.000
_cell.length_b   1.000
_cell.length_c   1.000
_cell.angle_alpha   90.00
_cell.angle_beta   90.00
_cell.angle_gamma   90.00
#
_symmetry.space_group_name_H-M   'P 1'
#
loop_
_entity.id
_entity.type
_entity.pdbx_description
1 polymer ?
#
loop_
_entity_poly.entity_id
_entity_poly.type
_entity_poly.pdbx_seq_one_letter_code
_entity_poly.pdbx_strand_id
1 'polypeptide(L)'
;MMDTINPKQAVLFPDLMADLDLPSIKTLPEYDKALRNFIKMSDFGAFIELNVSGMEKSFSFSLNELQIPRRYRQTRQDSSSPVYHLFPATIRNHLNRLKYDARSFFNRTNSVKTSYGHFLLRQYFHLWDLHRKYFMSNVVEYLQQEIGEQRYQKYFTGAWSEAVSWLRTGIKRKYHHLLPSADIAQIRRDRERLNSVNMTISHLDREDPDYFQNCFILKTVHIPIDLADYINGISIFSTFKTIHLEQLKKTDIDSLEDLLEFFNTLPQQS
;
A
#
# COMPACT_ATOMS: atom_id res chain seq x y z
N MET A 1 -19.61 -21.82 18.42
CA MET A 1 -18.44 -22.67 18.72
C MET A 1 -17.27 -21.97 18.05
N MET A 2 -16.30 -21.47 18.81
CA MET A 2 -15.16 -20.71 18.27
C MET A 2 -14.18 -21.69 17.64
N ASP A 3 -14.11 -21.74 16.31
CA ASP A 3 -13.05 -22.45 15.63
C ASP A 3 -11.75 -21.66 15.78
N THR A 4 -10.81 -22.28 16.49
CA THR A 4 -9.45 -21.82 16.70
C THR A 4 -8.67 -21.87 15.38
N ILE A 5 -8.48 -20.70 14.75
CA ILE A 5 -7.64 -20.56 13.58
C ILE A 5 -6.17 -20.73 14.00
N ASN A 6 -5.50 -21.74 13.44
CA ASN A 6 -4.09 -22.02 13.69
C ASN A 6 -3.20 -20.93 13.04
N PRO A 7 -2.40 -20.17 13.82
CA PRO A 7 -1.62 -19.03 13.31
C PRO A 7 -0.48 -19.41 12.35
N LYS A 8 -0.25 -20.71 12.09
CA LYS A 8 0.77 -21.20 11.14
C LYS A 8 0.21 -21.55 9.76
N GLN A 9 -1.09 -21.43 9.53
CA GLN A 9 -1.68 -21.56 8.20
C GLN A 9 -1.98 -20.16 7.66
N ALA A 10 -1.19 -19.69 6.70
CA ALA A 10 -1.59 -18.57 5.87
C ALA A 10 -2.84 -19.02 5.09
N VAL A 11 -3.99 -18.44 5.42
CA VAL A 11 -5.21 -18.67 4.65
C VAL A 11 -4.96 -18.09 3.27
N LEU A 12 -4.87 -18.96 2.25
CA LEU A 12 -4.59 -18.58 0.87
C LEU A 12 -5.62 -17.59 0.31
N PHE A 13 -6.79 -17.48 0.94
CA PHE A 13 -7.86 -16.54 0.61
C PHE A 13 -8.64 -16.14 1.89
N PRO A 14 -8.24 -15.08 2.61
CA PRO A 14 -8.96 -14.62 3.80
C PRO A 14 -10.41 -14.19 3.48
N ASP A 15 -10.65 -13.75 2.25
CA ASP A 15 -11.97 -13.30 1.76
C ASP A 15 -12.98 -14.45 1.59
N LEU A 16 -12.54 -15.72 1.57
CA LEU A 16 -13.45 -16.88 1.60
C LEU A 16 -14.13 -17.09 2.96
N MET A 17 -13.59 -16.48 4.02
CA MET A 17 -14.04 -16.67 5.41
C MET A 17 -14.93 -15.53 5.90
N ALA A 18 -15.24 -14.55 5.05
CA ALA A 18 -16.28 -13.58 5.38
C ALA A 18 -17.63 -14.31 5.25
N ASP A 19 -18.25 -14.60 6.39
CA ASP A 19 -19.64 -15.04 6.53
C ASP A 19 -20.59 -14.10 5.76
N LEU A 20 -20.75 -14.37 4.47
CA LEU A 20 -21.93 -14.01 3.70
C LEU A 20 -22.75 -15.30 3.66
N ASP A 21 -24.04 -15.19 4.00
CA ASP A 21 -25.09 -16.19 3.70
C ASP A 21 -25.18 -16.38 2.17
N LEU A 22 -24.12 -16.88 1.56
CA LEU A 22 -24.08 -17.24 0.16
C LEU A 22 -24.96 -18.49 0.06
N PRO A 23 -26.08 -18.44 -0.67
CA PRO A 23 -26.91 -19.63 -0.83
C PRO A 23 -26.02 -20.71 -1.42
N SER A 24 -26.02 -21.97 -0.97
CA SER A 24 -25.15 -23.03 -1.51
C SER A 24 -25.73 -23.73 -2.76
N ILE A 25 -24.89 -24.12 -3.73
CA ILE A 25 -25.20 -24.86 -4.94
C ILE A 25 -25.38 -26.29 -4.45
N LYS A 26 -26.60 -26.80 -4.60
CA LYS A 26 -26.96 -28.11 -4.06
C LYS A 26 -27.06 -29.16 -5.14
N THR A 27 -27.05 -28.77 -6.41
CA THR A 27 -27.27 -29.68 -7.55
C THR A 27 -26.28 -29.43 -8.69
N LEU A 28 -25.96 -30.49 -9.45
CA LEU A 28 -25.11 -30.41 -10.65
C LEU A 28 -25.67 -29.45 -11.73
N PRO A 29 -26.99 -29.43 -12.02
CA PRO A 29 -27.54 -28.45 -12.96
C PRO A 29 -27.38 -26.99 -12.53
N GLU A 30 -27.48 -26.69 -11.23
CA GLU A 30 -27.21 -25.35 -10.69
C GLU A 30 -25.73 -24.96 -10.87
N TYR A 31 -24.81 -25.90 -10.64
CA TYR A 31 -23.39 -25.70 -10.88
C TYR A 31 -23.10 -25.41 -12.35
N ASP A 32 -23.63 -26.23 -13.27
CA ASP A 32 -23.43 -26.06 -14.70
C ASP A 32 -23.99 -24.73 -15.22
N LYS A 33 -25.15 -24.31 -14.67
CA LYS A 33 -25.74 -23.00 -14.99
C LYS A 33 -24.84 -21.86 -14.50
N ALA A 34 -24.41 -21.90 -13.24
CA ALA A 34 -23.52 -20.89 -12.68
C ALA A 34 -22.19 -20.80 -13.46
N LEU A 35 -21.62 -21.94 -13.86
CA LEU A 35 -20.40 -22.00 -14.67
C LEU A 35 -20.61 -21.40 -16.06
N ARG A 36 -21.71 -21.73 -16.74
CA ARG A 36 -22.06 -21.12 -18.04
C ARG A 36 -22.20 -19.60 -17.92
N ASN A 37 -22.88 -19.11 -16.89
CA ASN A 37 -23.01 -17.67 -16.64
C ASN A 37 -21.67 -17.01 -16.33
N PHE A 38 -20.78 -17.69 -15.60
CA PHE A 38 -19.43 -17.20 -15.34
C PHE A 38 -18.61 -17.06 -16.64
N ILE A 39 -18.67 -18.07 -17.51
CA ILE A 39 -18.01 -18.03 -18.83
C ILE A 39 -18.55 -16.86 -19.65
N LYS A 40 -19.87 -16.73 -19.77
CA LYS A 40 -20.50 -15.61 -20.50
C LYS A 40 -20.12 -14.25 -19.90
N MET A 41 -20.14 -14.12 -18.58
CA MET A 41 -19.70 -12.90 -17.89
C MET A 41 -18.24 -12.56 -18.24
N SER A 42 -17.36 -13.55 -18.31
CA SER A 42 -15.96 -13.37 -18.71
C SER A 42 -15.79 -12.94 -20.18
N ASP A 43 -16.76 -13.25 -21.04
CA ASP A 43 -16.79 -12.75 -22.41
C ASP A 43 -17.10 -11.24 -22.45
N PHE A 44 -17.91 -10.73 -21.53
CA PHE A 44 -18.25 -9.32 -21.44
C PHE A 44 -17.17 -8.47 -20.76
N GLY A 45 -16.41 -9.03 -19.81
CA GLY A 45 -15.45 -8.24 -19.05
C GLY A 45 -14.86 -8.95 -17.84
N ALA A 46 -14.26 -8.16 -16.94
CA ALA A 46 -13.68 -8.69 -15.71
C ALA A 46 -13.73 -7.66 -14.57
N PHE A 47 -13.80 -8.14 -13.33
CA PHE A 47 -13.66 -7.28 -12.15
C PHE A 47 -12.22 -6.86 -11.98
N ILE A 48 -12.02 -5.56 -11.84
CA ILE A 48 -10.73 -4.92 -11.61
C ILE A 48 -10.82 -4.08 -10.34
N GLU A 49 -9.96 -4.42 -9.39
CA GLU A 49 -9.64 -3.55 -8.27
C GLU A 49 -8.32 -2.83 -8.56
N LEU A 50 -8.33 -1.50 -8.49
CA LEU A 50 -7.16 -0.67 -8.73
C LEU A 50 -6.46 -0.34 -7.42
N ASN A 51 -5.24 -0.84 -7.26
CA ASN A 51 -4.38 -0.55 -6.13
C ASN A 51 -3.12 0.18 -6.61
N VAL A 52 -2.99 1.47 -6.24
CA VAL A 52 -1.77 2.25 -6.48
C VAL A 52 -0.97 2.32 -5.18
N SER A 53 0.19 1.68 -5.18
CA SER A 53 1.08 1.60 -4.01
C SER A 53 2.44 2.24 -4.28
N GLY A 54 3.18 2.51 -3.20
CA GLY A 54 4.55 3.03 -3.28
C GLY A 54 4.69 4.56 -3.36
N MET A 55 3.62 5.30 -3.64
CA MET A 55 3.66 6.77 -3.75
C MET A 55 3.66 7.51 -2.41
N GLU A 56 3.04 6.93 -1.38
CA GLU A 56 3.00 7.55 -0.06
C GLU A 56 4.07 6.91 0.82
N LYS A 57 5.05 7.72 1.23
CA LYS A 57 6.15 7.31 2.09
C LYS A 57 6.19 8.22 3.31
N SER A 58 5.97 7.62 4.47
CA SER A 58 6.07 8.28 5.76
C SER A 58 6.52 7.29 6.81
N PHE A 59 6.99 7.81 7.92
CA PHE A 59 7.33 7.03 9.11
C PHE A 59 6.92 7.82 10.34
N SER A 60 6.72 7.13 11.45
CA SER A 60 6.52 7.75 12.74
C SER A 60 7.57 7.24 13.71
N PHE A 61 7.82 8.03 14.75
CA PHE A 61 8.69 7.61 15.83
C PHE A 61 7.98 7.71 17.17
N SER A 62 8.10 6.63 17.93
CA SER A 62 7.74 6.58 19.34
C SER A 62 8.97 6.19 20.14
N LEU A 63 9.24 6.89 21.25
CA LEU A 63 10.35 6.49 22.14
C LEU A 63 10.16 5.08 22.71
N ASN A 64 8.91 4.62 22.82
CA ASN A 64 8.57 3.27 23.27
C ASN A 64 8.81 2.23 22.18
N GLU A 65 8.38 2.52 20.95
CA GLU A 65 8.60 1.64 19.80
C GLU A 65 10.09 1.46 19.50
N LEU A 66 10.87 2.53 19.63
CA LEU A 66 12.32 2.51 19.53
C LEU A 66 13.00 1.87 20.75
N GLN A 67 12.24 1.38 21.73
CA GLN A 67 12.72 0.73 22.95
C GLN A 67 13.83 1.50 23.68
N ILE A 68 13.84 2.84 23.57
CA ILE A 68 14.95 3.67 24.06
C ILE A 68 15.06 3.52 25.58
N PRO A 69 16.23 3.16 26.15
CA PRO A 69 16.39 3.03 27.59
C PRO A 69 16.00 4.28 28.38
N ARG A 70 15.36 4.07 29.55
CA ARG A 70 14.92 5.17 30.45
C ARG A 70 16.06 6.12 30.84
N ARG A 71 17.31 5.63 30.90
CA ARG A 71 18.46 6.47 31.21
C ARG A 71 18.67 7.61 30.20
N TYR A 72 18.29 7.42 28.93
CA TYR A 72 18.43 8.42 27.86
C TYR A 72 17.25 9.39 27.79
N ARG A 73 16.06 8.99 28.23
CA ARG A 73 14.82 9.77 28.08
C ARG A 73 14.71 10.96 29.02
N GLN A 74 14.07 12.02 28.56
CA GLN A 74 13.68 13.16 29.38
C GLN A 74 12.42 12.81 30.22
N THR A 75 12.29 13.38 31.43
CA THR A 75 11.31 12.96 32.44
C THR A 75 9.85 13.36 32.14
N ARG A 76 9.63 14.34 31.25
CA ARG A 76 8.31 14.88 30.90
C ARG A 76 8.18 15.00 29.39
N GLN A 77 7.77 13.94 28.73
CA GLN A 77 7.32 14.07 27.35
C GLN A 77 6.03 13.29 27.14
N ASP A 78 5.01 14.03 26.71
CA ASP A 78 3.75 13.45 26.27
C ASP A 78 3.97 12.67 24.97
N SER A 79 3.36 11.49 24.96
CA SER A 79 3.66 10.35 24.10
C SER A 79 3.07 10.45 22.68
N SER A 80 2.98 11.64 22.10
CA SER A 80 2.50 11.74 20.71
C SER A 80 3.64 11.37 19.76
N SER A 81 3.38 10.39 18.90
CA SER A 81 4.34 9.91 17.90
C SER A 81 4.08 10.68 16.60
N PRO A 82 4.87 11.73 16.29
CA PRO A 82 4.66 12.50 15.07
C PRO A 82 4.87 11.63 13.84
N VAL A 83 4.16 11.95 12.77
CA VAL A 83 4.31 11.34 11.45
C VAL A 83 5.12 12.27 10.57
N TYR A 84 6.24 11.77 10.05
CA TYR A 84 7.10 12.46 9.10
C TYR A 84 6.83 11.95 7.71
N HIS A 85 6.55 12.87 6.81
CA HIS A 85 6.30 12.55 5.41
C HIS A 85 7.55 12.83 4.59
N LEU A 86 7.88 11.93 3.65
CA LEU A 86 8.98 12.15 2.72
C LEU A 86 8.77 13.48 1.97
N PHE A 87 7.57 13.68 1.43
CA PHE A 87 7.25 14.87 0.64
C PHE A 87 6.40 15.89 1.41
N PRO A 88 6.59 17.19 1.12
CA PRO A 88 5.70 18.24 1.61
C PRO A 88 4.27 18.04 1.08
N ALA A 89 3.30 18.68 1.75
CA ALA A 89 1.88 18.56 1.43
C ALA A 89 1.56 18.88 -0.04
N THR A 90 2.24 19.86 -0.64
CA THR A 90 2.02 20.25 -2.05
C THR A 90 2.29 19.10 -3.02
N ILE A 91 3.44 18.42 -2.86
CA ILE A 91 3.82 17.27 -3.69
C ILE A 91 2.93 16.08 -3.41
N ARG A 92 2.63 15.79 -2.14
CA ARG A 92 1.69 14.71 -1.78
C ARG A 92 0.31 14.91 -2.41
N ASN A 93 -0.20 16.13 -2.37
CA ASN A 93 -1.48 16.47 -3.00
C ASN A 93 -1.43 16.30 -4.52
N HIS A 94 -0.31 16.64 -5.17
CA HIS A 94 -0.14 16.42 -6.61
C HIS A 94 -0.10 14.91 -6.95
N LEU A 95 0.69 14.12 -6.22
CA LEU A 95 0.72 12.66 -6.39
C LEU A 95 -0.66 12.02 -6.13
N ASN A 96 -1.40 12.53 -5.15
CA ASN A 96 -2.77 12.09 -4.89
C ASN A 96 -3.72 12.43 -6.04
N ARG A 97 -3.61 13.61 -6.66
CA ARG A 97 -4.37 13.95 -7.88
C ARG A 97 -4.08 12.96 -9.00
N LEU A 98 -2.81 12.65 -9.24
CA LEU A 98 -2.44 11.61 -10.21
C LEU A 98 -3.10 10.26 -9.85
N LYS A 99 -3.10 9.84 -8.58
CA LYS A 99 -3.81 8.61 -8.16
C LYS A 99 -5.32 8.65 -8.47
N TYR A 100 -5.95 9.82 -8.35
CA TYR A 100 -7.35 10.00 -8.76
C TYR A 100 -7.51 9.92 -10.27
N ASP A 101 -6.57 10.47 -11.05
CA ASP A 101 -6.59 10.37 -12.51
C ASP A 101 -6.44 8.91 -12.97
N ALA A 102 -5.63 8.10 -12.28
CA ALA A 102 -5.57 6.66 -12.54
C ALA A 102 -6.94 5.97 -12.37
N ARG A 103 -7.72 6.42 -11.38
CA ARG A 103 -9.08 5.90 -11.10
C ARG A 103 -10.14 6.45 -12.05
N SER A 104 -9.94 7.65 -12.60
CA SER A 104 -10.92 8.33 -13.46
C SER A 104 -11.15 7.62 -14.80
N PHE A 105 -10.22 6.73 -15.19
CA PHE A 105 -10.45 5.81 -16.30
C PHE A 105 -11.77 5.06 -16.14
N PHE A 106 -12.07 4.54 -14.93
CA PHE A 106 -13.29 3.79 -14.68
C PHE A 106 -14.47 4.75 -14.56
N ASN A 107 -15.26 4.83 -15.62
CA ASN A 107 -16.46 5.65 -15.72
C ASN A 107 -17.66 4.80 -16.17
N ARG A 108 -18.84 5.43 -16.23
CA ARG A 108 -20.10 4.76 -16.58
C ARG A 108 -20.12 4.16 -17.99
N THR A 109 -19.25 4.62 -18.89
CA THR A 109 -19.21 4.17 -20.28
C THR A 109 -18.40 2.89 -20.44
N ASN A 110 -17.30 2.75 -19.71
CA ASN A 110 -16.39 1.62 -19.86
C ASN A 110 -16.45 0.62 -18.72
N SER A 111 -17.06 0.98 -17.59
CA SER A 111 -17.07 0.13 -16.41
C SER A 111 -18.34 0.25 -15.59
N VAL A 112 -18.60 -0.78 -14.80
CA VAL A 112 -19.70 -0.81 -13.84
C VAL A 112 -19.13 -0.89 -12.43
N LYS A 113 -19.53 0.02 -11.55
CA LYS A 113 -19.11 0.00 -10.15
C LYS A 113 -19.82 -1.16 -9.44
N THR A 114 -19.04 -1.98 -8.74
CA THR A 114 -19.50 -3.18 -8.02
C THR A 114 -18.93 -3.18 -6.61
N SER A 115 -19.41 -4.07 -5.73
CA SER A 115 -18.83 -4.27 -4.39
C SER A 115 -17.40 -4.80 -4.42
N TYR A 116 -16.96 -5.36 -5.54
CA TYR A 116 -15.61 -5.89 -5.74
C TYR A 116 -14.66 -4.91 -6.45
N GLY A 117 -15.08 -3.67 -6.71
CA GLY A 117 -14.32 -2.68 -7.50
C GLY A 117 -15.08 -2.29 -8.77
N HIS A 118 -14.43 -2.36 -9.93
CA HIS A 118 -15.06 -2.02 -11.21
C HIS A 118 -15.10 -3.24 -12.12
N PHE A 119 -16.27 -3.57 -12.68
CA PHE A 119 -16.35 -4.49 -13.80
C PHE A 119 -16.00 -3.73 -15.08
N LEU A 120 -14.81 -3.98 -15.64
CA LEU A 120 -14.34 -3.37 -16.87
C LEU A 120 -14.85 -4.18 -18.06
N LEU A 121 -15.47 -3.51 -19.03
CA LEU A 121 -15.91 -4.15 -20.26
C LEU A 121 -14.70 -4.53 -21.13
N ARG A 122 -14.74 -5.74 -21.70
CA ARG A 122 -13.62 -6.37 -22.42
C ARG A 122 -13.06 -5.51 -23.54
N GLN A 123 -13.92 -4.78 -24.25
CA GLN A 123 -13.51 -3.89 -25.35
C GLN A 123 -12.58 -2.74 -24.91
N TYR A 124 -12.53 -2.42 -23.61
CA TYR A 124 -11.67 -1.37 -23.05
C TYR A 124 -10.39 -1.91 -22.41
N PHE A 125 -10.11 -3.22 -22.44
CA PHE A 125 -8.92 -3.80 -21.81
C PHE A 125 -7.62 -3.22 -22.38
N HIS A 126 -7.55 -3.06 -23.71
CA HIS A 126 -6.39 -2.46 -24.34
C HIS A 126 -6.23 -0.98 -23.96
N LEU A 127 -7.33 -0.24 -23.91
CA LEU A 127 -7.34 1.17 -23.50
C LEU A 127 -6.93 1.32 -22.03
N TRP A 128 -7.29 0.37 -21.17
CA TRP A 128 -6.83 0.33 -19.78
C TRP A 128 -5.31 0.13 -19.68
N ASP A 129 -4.75 -0.80 -20.46
CA ASP A 129 -3.29 -1.02 -20.47
C ASP A 129 -2.53 0.23 -20.95
N LEU A 130 -3.03 0.89 -22.00
CA LEU A 130 -2.48 2.16 -22.48
C LEU A 130 -2.59 3.26 -21.42
N HIS A 131 -3.75 3.40 -20.78
CA HIS A 131 -3.98 4.39 -19.73
C HIS A 131 -3.04 4.19 -18.54
N ARG A 132 -2.84 2.94 -18.10
CA ARG A 132 -1.89 2.59 -17.03
C ARG A 132 -0.45 2.99 -17.38
N LYS A 133 -0.02 2.73 -18.61
CA LYS A 133 1.31 3.12 -19.11
C LYS A 133 1.48 4.64 -19.16
N TYR A 134 0.46 5.34 -19.64
CA TYR A 134 0.45 6.81 -19.69
C TYR A 134 0.52 7.42 -18.30
N PHE A 135 -0.32 6.95 -17.37
CA PHE A 135 -0.28 7.38 -15.98
C PHE A 135 1.10 7.14 -15.34
N MET A 136 1.69 5.96 -15.51
CA MET A 136 3.02 5.68 -14.97
C MET A 136 4.08 6.60 -15.57
N SER A 137 3.98 6.88 -16.88
CA SER A 137 4.88 7.81 -17.57
C SER A 137 4.77 9.23 -17.00
N ASN A 138 3.55 9.74 -16.78
CA ASN A 138 3.32 11.06 -16.18
C ASN A 138 3.88 11.16 -14.76
N VAL A 139 3.73 10.10 -13.97
CA VAL A 139 4.29 10.03 -12.61
C VAL A 139 5.82 10.08 -12.67
N VAL A 140 6.43 9.27 -13.53
CA VAL A 140 7.89 9.25 -13.71
C VAL A 140 8.39 10.60 -14.21
N GLU A 141 7.72 11.19 -15.19
CA GLU A 141 8.06 12.51 -15.74
C GLU A 141 8.03 13.59 -14.67
N TYR A 142 6.94 13.67 -13.89
CA TYR A 142 6.84 14.61 -12.77
C TYR A 142 7.97 14.40 -11.75
N LEU A 143 8.24 13.15 -11.36
CA LEU A 143 9.27 12.84 -10.38
C LEU A 143 10.68 13.16 -10.89
N GLN A 144 10.98 12.88 -12.17
CA GLN A 144 12.30 13.10 -12.73
C GLN A 144 12.55 14.56 -13.12
N GLN A 145 11.58 15.22 -13.76
CA GLN A 145 11.75 16.56 -14.31
C GLN A 145 11.43 17.66 -13.28
N GLU A 146 10.34 17.53 -12.52
CA GLU A 146 9.91 18.58 -11.58
C GLU A 146 10.56 18.44 -10.20
N ILE A 147 10.69 17.21 -9.69
CA ILE A 147 11.40 16.97 -8.43
C ILE A 147 12.90 16.83 -8.70
N GLY A 148 13.29 15.81 -9.46
CA GLY A 148 14.69 15.49 -9.72
C GLY A 148 15.44 14.99 -8.47
N GLU A 149 16.61 14.39 -8.69
CA GLU A 149 17.36 13.69 -7.64
C GLU A 149 17.76 14.60 -6.48
N GLN A 150 18.21 15.82 -6.78
CA GLN A 150 18.69 16.76 -5.77
C GLN A 150 17.58 17.21 -4.81
N ARG A 151 16.37 17.51 -5.32
CA ARG A 151 15.26 17.88 -4.43
C ARG A 151 14.76 16.67 -3.66
N TYR A 152 14.71 15.50 -4.29
CA TYR A 152 14.37 14.25 -3.61
C TYR A 152 15.26 13.99 -2.40
N GLN A 153 16.58 14.07 -2.58
CA GLN A 153 17.54 13.90 -1.47
C GLN A 153 17.33 14.95 -0.38
N LYS A 154 17.07 16.22 -0.73
CA LYS A 154 16.73 17.26 0.26
C LYS A 154 15.48 16.90 1.05
N TYR A 155 14.44 16.40 0.41
CA TYR A 155 13.23 15.94 1.07
C TYR A 155 13.49 14.78 2.03
N PHE A 156 14.27 13.78 1.59
CA PHE A 156 14.70 12.66 2.45
C PHE A 156 15.47 13.15 3.69
N THR A 157 16.50 13.97 3.49
CA THR A 157 17.31 14.52 4.60
C THR A 157 16.51 15.47 5.50
N GLY A 158 15.52 16.17 4.93
CA GLY A 158 14.63 17.07 5.66
C GLY A 158 13.75 16.28 6.63
N ALA A 159 13.04 15.26 6.14
CA ALA A 159 12.24 14.38 6.97
C ALA A 159 13.08 13.69 8.06
N TRP A 160 14.29 13.24 7.72
CA TRP A 160 15.24 12.68 8.68
C TRP A 160 15.62 13.69 9.77
N SER A 161 15.99 14.90 9.38
CA SER A 161 16.44 15.95 10.30
C SER A 161 15.31 16.44 11.21
N GLU A 162 14.08 16.54 10.70
CA GLU A 162 12.89 16.86 11.50
C GLU A 162 12.65 15.79 12.58
N ALA A 163 12.80 14.52 12.23
CA ALA A 163 12.68 13.43 13.16
C ALA A 163 13.79 13.41 14.23
N VAL A 164 15.03 13.69 13.84
CA VAL A 164 16.15 13.84 14.79
C VAL A 164 15.92 15.04 15.71
N SER A 165 15.40 16.14 15.19
CA SER A 165 15.07 17.34 15.98
C SER A 165 14.03 17.03 17.06
N TRP A 166 12.97 16.30 16.71
CA TRP A 166 12.00 15.83 17.70
C TRP A 166 12.63 14.86 18.71
N LEU A 167 13.42 13.88 18.27
CA LEU A 167 14.10 12.95 19.16
C LEU A 167 14.98 13.70 20.17
N ARG A 168 15.67 14.76 19.73
CA ARG A 168 16.50 15.62 20.58
C ARG A 168 15.74 16.21 21.76
N THR A 169 14.44 16.52 21.59
CA THR A 169 13.58 17.04 22.66
C THR A 169 13.19 15.97 23.69
N GLY A 170 13.23 14.69 23.32
CA GLY A 170 12.92 13.55 24.19
C GLY A 170 14.12 12.89 24.86
N ILE A 171 15.33 13.28 24.47
CA ILE A 171 16.59 12.71 24.97
C ILE A 171 17.33 13.74 25.82
N LYS A 172 17.88 13.30 26.95
CA LYS A 172 18.69 14.14 27.85
C LYS A 172 19.88 14.73 27.08
N ARG A 173 20.15 16.01 27.30
CA ARG A 173 21.21 16.79 26.62
C ARG A 173 22.58 16.12 26.57
N LYS A 174 22.97 15.41 27.63
CA LYS A 174 24.26 14.69 27.68
C LYS A 174 24.42 13.60 26.61
N TYR A 175 23.33 13.09 26.04
CA TYR A 175 23.34 12.05 25.02
C TYR A 175 23.02 12.57 23.61
N HIS A 176 22.98 13.89 23.41
CA HIS A 176 22.71 14.47 22.08
C HIS A 176 23.78 14.15 21.04
N HIS A 177 24.99 13.78 21.47
CA HIS A 177 26.07 13.33 20.59
C HIS A 177 25.82 11.94 19.96
N LEU A 178 24.90 11.15 20.53
CA LEU A 178 24.49 9.84 20.00
C LEU A 178 23.36 9.96 18.97
N LEU A 179 22.86 11.18 18.71
CA LEU A 179 21.74 11.35 17.80
C LEU A 179 22.16 11.15 16.34
N PRO A 180 21.27 10.59 15.51
CA PRO A 180 21.57 10.29 14.11
C PRO A 180 21.98 11.52 13.31
N SER A 181 22.96 11.37 12.41
CA SER A 181 23.30 12.40 11.42
C SER A 181 22.51 12.17 10.13
N ALA A 182 22.25 13.23 9.37
CA ALA A 182 21.56 13.16 8.08
C ALA A 182 22.54 12.92 6.90
N ASP A 183 23.65 12.21 7.15
CA ASP A 183 24.64 11.91 6.12
C ASP A 183 24.18 10.72 5.26
N ILE A 184 23.83 11.01 4.00
CA ILE A 184 23.35 10.03 3.03
C ILE A 184 24.35 8.89 2.82
N ALA A 185 25.65 9.19 2.76
CA ALA A 185 26.67 8.16 2.52
C ALA A 185 26.76 7.19 3.69
N GLN A 186 26.68 7.72 4.92
CA GLN A 186 26.64 6.90 6.13
C GLN A 186 25.36 6.07 6.21
N ILE A 187 24.18 6.69 5.97
CA ILE A 187 22.89 6.00 6.00
C ILE A 187 22.87 4.84 4.98
N ARG A 188 23.45 5.03 3.78
CA ARG A 188 23.55 3.98 2.77
C ARG A 188 24.40 2.80 3.25
N ARG A 189 25.62 3.08 3.73
CA ARG A 189 26.53 2.04 4.26
C ARG A 189 25.88 1.25 5.38
N ASP A 190 25.24 1.93 6.32
CA ASP A 190 24.62 1.27 7.46
C ASP A 190 23.37 0.46 7.06
N ARG A 191 22.59 0.91 6.07
CA ARG A 191 21.48 0.12 5.50
C ARG A 191 21.97 -1.18 4.90
N GLU A 192 23.02 -1.13 4.08
CA GLU A 192 23.62 -2.32 3.47
C GLU A 192 24.11 -3.30 4.55
N ARG A 193 24.82 -2.78 5.56
CA ARG A 193 25.29 -3.57 6.70
C ARG A 193 24.13 -4.25 7.43
N LEU A 194 23.10 -3.51 7.81
CA LEU A 194 21.96 -4.05 8.59
C LEU A 194 21.11 -5.04 7.77
N ASN A 195 20.94 -4.80 6.47
CA ASN A 195 20.24 -5.71 5.58
C ASN A 195 20.98 -7.04 5.40
N SER A 196 22.32 -7.02 5.32
CA SER A 196 23.13 -8.23 5.13
C SER A 196 22.95 -9.27 6.26
N VAL A 197 22.59 -8.81 7.46
CA VAL A 197 22.39 -9.65 8.65
C VAL A 197 20.92 -9.79 9.05
N ASN A 198 19.97 -9.30 8.23
CA ASN A 198 18.53 -9.27 8.52
C ASN A 198 18.20 -8.70 9.92
N MET A 199 18.89 -7.61 10.30
CA MET A 199 18.74 -7.03 11.63
C MET A 199 17.38 -6.36 11.79
N THR A 200 16.80 -6.47 12.99
CA THR A 200 15.59 -5.74 13.38
C THR A 200 15.83 -4.97 14.68
N ILE A 201 14.94 -4.04 15.02
CA ILE A 201 15.09 -3.17 16.20
C ILE A 201 15.24 -3.98 17.50
N SER A 202 14.58 -5.14 17.60
CA SER A 202 14.66 -6.00 18.78
C SER A 202 16.04 -6.65 18.97
N HIS A 203 16.86 -6.74 17.92
CA HIS A 203 18.19 -7.32 17.97
C HIS A 203 19.29 -6.28 18.25
N LEU A 204 18.95 -4.98 18.26
CA LEU A 204 19.93 -3.93 18.51
C LEU A 204 20.36 -3.90 19.98
N ASP A 205 21.66 -3.82 20.21
CA ASP A 205 22.20 -3.56 21.54
C ASP A 205 21.91 -2.12 21.94
N ARG A 206 21.20 -1.94 23.05
CA ARG A 206 20.73 -0.64 23.54
C ARG A 206 21.83 0.19 24.20
N GLU A 207 22.99 -0.42 24.46
CA GLU A 207 24.19 0.26 24.94
C GLU A 207 25.10 0.73 23.80
N ASP A 208 24.86 0.27 22.57
CA ASP A 208 25.67 0.60 21.39
C ASP A 208 25.63 2.12 21.13
N PRO A 209 26.78 2.80 20.95
CA PRO A 209 26.84 4.19 20.50
C PRO A 209 26.00 4.47 19.24
N ASP A 210 25.90 3.50 18.34
CA ASP A 210 25.17 3.62 17.08
C ASP A 210 23.69 3.24 17.19
N TYR A 211 23.19 2.95 18.41
CA TYR A 211 21.82 2.48 18.63
C TYR A 211 20.76 3.37 17.97
N PHE A 212 20.85 4.69 18.14
CA PHE A 212 19.87 5.61 17.57
C PHE A 212 19.96 5.67 16.04
N GLN A 213 21.17 5.65 15.49
CA GLN A 213 21.40 5.62 14.04
C GLN A 213 20.77 4.35 13.44
N ASN A 214 21.09 3.19 14.02
CA ASN A 214 20.54 1.89 13.59
C ASN A 214 19.01 1.85 13.70
N CYS A 215 18.45 2.38 14.79
CA CYS A 215 17.00 2.52 14.96
C CYS A 215 16.36 3.33 13.81
N PHE A 216 16.93 4.48 13.48
CA PHE A 216 16.43 5.34 12.42
C PHE A 216 16.51 4.69 11.05
N ILE A 217 17.62 4.00 10.78
CA ILE A 217 17.81 3.26 9.52
C ILE A 217 16.74 2.19 9.35
N LEU A 218 16.54 1.35 10.37
CA LEU A 218 15.57 0.27 10.32
C LEU A 218 14.13 0.79 10.20
N LYS A 219 13.82 1.94 10.81
CA LYS A 219 12.50 2.58 10.68
C LYS A 219 12.25 3.27 9.35
N THR A 220 13.28 3.58 8.59
CA THR A 220 13.16 4.30 7.32
C THR A 220 13.49 3.43 6.12
N VAL A 221 13.74 2.13 6.31
CA VAL A 221 14.18 1.21 5.24
C VAL A 221 13.20 1.15 4.06
N HIS A 222 11.90 1.31 4.32
CA HIS A 222 10.84 1.32 3.29
C HIS A 222 10.78 2.61 2.47
N ILE A 223 11.56 3.63 2.85
CA ILE A 223 11.73 4.90 2.15
C ILE A 223 13.08 4.86 1.43
N PRO A 224 13.08 4.80 0.10
CA PRO A 224 14.32 4.77 -0.67
C PRO A 224 15.17 6.02 -0.46
N ILE A 225 16.49 5.86 -0.58
CA ILE A 225 17.44 6.99 -0.50
C ILE A 225 17.49 7.72 -1.83
N ASP A 226 17.37 6.98 -2.92
CA ASP A 226 17.50 7.47 -4.28
C ASP A 226 16.14 7.58 -4.96
N LEU A 227 16.01 8.58 -5.83
CA LEU A 227 14.78 8.82 -6.59
C LEU A 227 14.46 7.65 -7.53
N ALA A 228 15.47 7.04 -8.14
CA ALA A 228 15.29 5.89 -9.03
C ALA A 228 14.61 4.71 -8.32
N ASP A 229 15.09 4.38 -7.11
CA ASP A 229 14.50 3.31 -6.29
C ASP A 229 13.09 3.67 -5.81
N TYR A 230 12.84 4.96 -5.52
CA TYR A 230 11.49 5.45 -5.22
C TYR A 230 10.54 5.25 -6.40
N ILE A 231 10.95 5.61 -7.62
CA ILE A 231 10.15 5.43 -8.84
C ILE A 231 9.91 3.93 -9.09
N ASN A 232 10.95 3.10 -8.97
CA ASN A 232 10.84 1.64 -9.14
C ASN A 232 9.90 0.99 -8.11
N GLY A 233 9.78 1.59 -6.93
CA GLY A 233 8.86 1.15 -5.88
C GLY A 233 7.40 1.54 -6.10
N ILE A 234 7.09 2.36 -7.11
CA ILE A 234 5.71 2.72 -7.46
C ILE A 234 5.11 1.61 -8.32
N SER A 235 3.95 1.13 -7.92
CA SER A 235 3.26 0.06 -8.63
C SER A 235 1.77 0.30 -8.72
N ILE A 236 1.21 -0.12 -9.85
CA ILE A 236 -0.22 -0.04 -10.15
C ILE A 236 -0.68 -1.46 -10.43
N PHE A 237 -1.36 -2.03 -9.46
CA PHE A 237 -1.92 -3.36 -9.57
C PHE A 237 -3.38 -3.26 -9.97
N SER A 238 -3.73 -4.05 -10.98
CA SER A 238 -5.11 -4.40 -11.30
C SER A 238 -5.31 -5.82 -10.83
N THR A 239 -5.96 -5.99 -9.68
CA THR A 239 -6.30 -7.33 -9.20
C THR A 239 -7.58 -7.76 -9.90
N PHE A 240 -7.49 -8.85 -10.66
CA PHE A 240 -8.68 -9.50 -11.21
C PHE A 240 -9.40 -10.22 -10.07
N LYS A 241 -10.58 -9.71 -9.68
CA LYS A 241 -11.41 -10.38 -8.68
C LYS A 241 -12.33 -11.39 -9.37
N THR A 242 -12.56 -12.50 -8.71
CA THR A 242 -13.53 -13.51 -9.12
C THR A 242 -14.82 -13.35 -8.33
N ILE A 243 -15.93 -13.74 -8.94
CA ILE A 243 -17.23 -13.80 -8.27
C ILE A 243 -17.50 -15.24 -7.80
N HIS A 244 -18.20 -15.39 -6.67
CA HIS A 244 -18.62 -16.72 -6.23
C HIS A 244 -19.69 -17.27 -7.19
N LEU A 245 -19.50 -18.49 -7.70
CA LEU A 245 -20.47 -19.16 -8.59
C LEU A 245 -21.88 -19.22 -7.98
N GLU A 246 -21.97 -19.29 -6.66
CA GLU A 246 -23.22 -19.24 -5.90
C GLU A 246 -24.11 -18.03 -6.23
N GLN A 247 -23.49 -16.89 -6.53
CA GLN A 247 -24.18 -15.66 -6.90
C GLN A 247 -24.77 -15.74 -8.31
N LEU A 248 -24.25 -16.62 -9.17
CA LEU A 248 -24.63 -16.74 -10.59
C LEU A 248 -25.69 -17.81 -10.86
N LYS A 249 -26.09 -18.61 -9.88
CA LYS A 249 -26.99 -19.76 -10.11
C LYS A 249 -28.46 -19.38 -10.34
N LYS A 250 -28.90 -18.23 -9.81
CA LYS A 250 -30.31 -17.78 -9.84
C LYS A 250 -30.60 -16.85 -11.03
N THR A 251 -29.58 -16.40 -11.73
CA THR A 251 -29.70 -15.43 -12.83
C THR A 251 -29.42 -16.14 -14.14
N ASP A 252 -29.95 -15.64 -15.25
CA ASP A 252 -29.54 -16.03 -16.59
C ASP A 252 -28.85 -14.81 -17.21
N ILE A 253 -27.61 -14.99 -17.67
CA ILE A 253 -26.85 -13.92 -18.31
C ILE A 253 -26.74 -14.29 -19.78
N ASP A 254 -27.45 -13.58 -20.66
CA ASP A 254 -27.36 -13.76 -22.12
C ASP A 254 -26.93 -12.47 -22.82
N SER A 255 -27.18 -11.32 -22.20
CA SER A 255 -26.87 -9.99 -22.71
C SER A 255 -26.09 -9.13 -21.71
N LEU A 256 -25.62 -7.97 -22.17
CA LEU A 256 -25.02 -6.96 -21.30
C LEU A 256 -26.05 -6.36 -20.33
N GLU A 257 -27.32 -6.27 -20.74
CA GLU A 257 -28.41 -5.74 -19.92
C GLU A 257 -28.70 -6.65 -18.72
N ASP A 258 -28.73 -7.98 -18.94
CA ASP A 258 -28.88 -8.97 -17.87
C ASP A 258 -27.73 -8.89 -16.86
N LEU A 259 -26.51 -8.65 -17.35
CA LEU A 259 -25.31 -8.51 -16.54
C LEU A 259 -25.33 -7.22 -15.69
N LEU A 260 -25.86 -6.12 -16.25
CA LEU A 260 -26.07 -4.87 -15.51
C LEU A 260 -27.14 -5.01 -14.43
N GLU A 261 -28.24 -5.70 -14.75
CA GLU A 261 -29.29 -6.01 -13.78
C GLU A 261 -28.75 -6.88 -12.64
N PHE A 262 -27.97 -7.91 -12.99
CA PHE A 262 -27.30 -8.77 -12.02
C PHE A 262 -26.41 -7.97 -11.05
N PHE A 263 -25.60 -7.03 -11.52
CA PHE A 263 -24.75 -6.23 -10.64
C PHE A 263 -25.53 -5.36 -9.65
N ASN A 264 -26.74 -4.94 -9.98
CA ASN A 264 -27.61 -4.23 -9.03
C ASN A 264 -28.15 -5.14 -7.91
N THR A 265 -28.17 -6.46 -8.14
CA THR A 265 -28.59 -7.45 -7.12
C THR A 265 -27.47 -7.86 -6.17
N LEU A 266 -26.21 -7.52 -6.48
CA LEU A 266 -25.08 -7.84 -5.61
C LEU A 266 -25.12 -6.97 -4.34
N PRO A 267 -24.83 -7.54 -3.16
CA PRO A 267 -24.78 -6.78 -1.93
C PRO A 267 -23.73 -5.67 -2.04
N GLN A 268 -24.18 -4.42 -1.87
CA GLN A 268 -23.29 -3.27 -1.81
C GLN A 268 -22.58 -3.29 -0.47
N GLN A 269 -21.23 -3.36 -0.46
CA GLN A 269 -20.48 -3.16 0.76
C GLN A 269 -20.64 -1.69 1.20
N SER A 270 -21.07 -1.51 2.45
CA SER A 270 -21.19 -0.22 3.14
C SER A 270 -19.81 0.35 3.47
#